data_AF-A0A920TLK0-F1
#
_entry.id   AF-A0A920TLK0-F1
#
_cell.length_a   1.000
_cell.length_b   1.000
_cell.length_c   1.000
_cell.angle_alpha   90.00
_cell.angle_beta   90.00
_cell.angle_gamma   90.00
#
_symmetry.space_group_name_H-M   'P 1'
#
loop_
_entity.id
_entity.type
_entity.pdbx_description
1 polymer ?
#
loop_
_entity_poly.entity_id
_entity_poly.type
_entity_poly.pdbx_seq_one_letter_code
_entity_poly.pdbx_strand_id
1 'polypeptide(L)'
;MFYPLGFKPDGNVLPGELIYITEAGKVFSKRLIKKSFNPCIFEYVYFARPDATLNDVSVYRARLRMGQNLAEGWKNKYPEKIPDIIIPAPSTANTAALSMATALGVRYSEGLYKNPFIGRTFIMPGQKARKKSFINDSSVYRNLRKKSNDC
;
A
#
# COMPACT_ATOMS: atom_id res chain seq x y z
N MET A 1 4.69 -10.31 11.77
CA MET A 1 3.87 -9.92 12.93
C MET A 1 3.42 -11.20 13.60
N PHE A 2 3.86 -11.47 14.83
CA PHE A 2 3.77 -12.80 15.46
C PHE A 2 2.59 -12.94 16.45
N TYR A 3 1.71 -11.93 16.51
CA TYR A 3 0.54 -11.94 17.38
C TYR A 3 -0.44 -13.11 17.14
N PRO A 4 -0.64 -13.66 15.90
CA PRO A 4 -1.50 -14.84 15.73
C PRO A 4 -0.95 -16.10 16.41
N LEU A 5 0.37 -16.11 16.69
CA LEU A 5 1.05 -17.18 17.40
C LEU A 5 1.17 -16.89 18.91
N GLY A 6 0.56 -15.80 19.40
CA GLY A 6 0.60 -15.41 20.82
C GLY A 6 1.89 -14.71 21.27
N PHE A 7 2.81 -14.39 20.36
CA PHE A 7 4.06 -13.70 20.70
C PHE A 7 3.84 -12.20 20.89
N LYS A 8 4.51 -11.65 21.90
CA LYS A 8 4.59 -10.20 22.15
C LYS A 8 5.83 -9.62 21.48
N PRO A 9 5.73 -8.45 20.83
CA PRO A 9 6.90 -7.78 20.26
C PRO A 9 7.84 -7.29 21.36
N ASP A 10 9.14 -7.49 21.17
CA ASP A 10 10.23 -7.10 22.09
C ASP A 10 11.24 -6.17 21.39
N GLY A 11 10.72 -5.23 20.59
CA GLY A 11 11.52 -4.27 19.84
C GLY A 11 11.92 -4.70 18.42
N ASN A 12 12.78 -3.88 17.79
CA ASN A 12 13.29 -4.09 16.43
C ASN A 12 14.79 -4.41 16.48
N VAL A 13 15.23 -5.32 15.61
CA VAL A 13 16.66 -5.61 15.43
C VAL A 13 17.34 -4.40 14.77
N LEU A 14 18.35 -3.85 15.42
CA LEU A 14 19.09 -2.68 14.97
C LEU A 14 20.00 -3.02 13.77
N PRO A 15 20.35 -2.02 12.93
CA PRO A 15 21.28 -2.23 11.83
C PRO A 15 22.65 -2.72 12.33
N GLY A 16 23.03 -3.94 11.89
CA GLY A 16 24.26 -4.61 12.26
C GLY A 16 24.24 -5.29 13.64
N GLU A 17 23.05 -5.51 14.20
CA GLU A 17 22.83 -6.29 15.42
C GLU A 17 22.69 -7.79 15.12
N LEU A 18 23.31 -8.59 15.97
CA LEU A 18 23.19 -10.05 16.00
C LEU A 18 22.39 -10.44 17.23
N ILE A 19 21.30 -11.17 17.02
CA ILE A 19 20.54 -11.85 18.07
C ILE A 19 20.89 -13.34 18.02
N TYR A 20 21.32 -13.90 19.15
CA TYR A 20 21.61 -15.32 19.31
C TYR A 20 20.76 -15.89 20.44
N ILE A 21 20.07 -16.99 20.16
CA ILE A 21 19.22 -17.68 21.13
C ILE A 21 19.78 -19.10 21.29
N THR A 22 20.20 -19.45 22.50
CA THR A 22 20.70 -20.80 22.81
C THR A 22 19.56 -21.81 22.83
N GLU A 23 19.87 -23.10 22.72
CA GLU A 23 18.89 -24.20 22.90
C GLU A 23 18.18 -24.18 24.27
N ALA A 24 18.87 -23.66 25.30
CA ALA A 24 18.30 -23.46 26.64
C ALA A 24 17.38 -22.22 26.74
N GLY A 25 17.14 -21.50 25.64
CA GLY A 25 16.25 -20.33 25.60
C GLY A 25 16.87 -19.00 26.05
N LYS A 26 18.17 -18.96 26.39
CA LYS A 26 18.87 -17.72 26.74
C LYS A 26 19.11 -16.85 25.49
N VAL A 27 18.72 -15.58 25.56
CA VAL A 27 18.86 -14.60 24.49
C VAL A 27 20.10 -13.74 24.72
N PHE A 28 20.88 -13.55 23.66
CA PHE A 28 22.02 -12.65 23.60
C PHE A 28 21.82 -11.68 22.45
N SER A 29 22.06 -10.39 22.70
CA SER A 29 22.13 -9.37 21.66
C SER A 29 23.50 -8.69 21.67
N LYS A 30 24.09 -8.52 20.48
CA LYS A 30 25.29 -7.69 20.31
C LYS A 30 25.27 -6.97 18.98
N ARG A 31 25.50 -5.66 19.01
CA ARG A 31 25.71 -4.85 17.80
C ARG A 31 27.15 -4.98 17.32
N LEU A 32 27.35 -5.74 16.25
CA LEU A 32 28.68 -6.01 15.66
C LEU A 32 29.18 -4.83 14.83
N ILE A 33 28.28 -4.17 14.11
CA ILE A 33 28.61 -3.03 13.24
C ILE A 33 27.58 -1.92 13.45
N LYS A 34 28.03 -0.71 13.76
CA LYS A 34 27.14 0.46 13.80
C LYS A 34 26.92 0.95 12.37
N LYS A 35 25.74 0.66 11.81
CA LYS A 35 25.29 1.21 10.52
C LYS A 35 24.21 2.28 10.70
N SER A 36 24.12 3.19 9.74
CA SER A 36 23.00 4.11 9.64
C SER A 36 21.71 3.36 9.37
N PHE A 37 20.61 3.88 9.93
CA PHE A 37 19.29 3.28 9.80
C PHE A 37 18.64 3.73 8.49
N ASN A 38 18.60 2.83 7.51
CA ASN A 38 18.02 3.08 6.19
C ASN A 38 16.98 1.99 5.88
N PRO A 39 15.74 2.10 6.41
CA PRO A 39 14.71 1.11 6.16
C PRO A 39 14.27 1.19 4.69
N CYS A 40 13.84 0.05 4.14
CA CYS A 40 13.33 -0.01 2.78
C CYS A 40 12.02 0.78 2.67
N ILE A 41 11.99 1.83 1.84
CA ILE A 41 10.78 2.63 1.63
C ILE A 41 9.63 1.80 1.02
N PHE A 42 9.95 0.80 0.21
CA PHE A 42 8.94 -0.05 -0.44
C PHE A 42 8.14 -0.91 0.54
N GLU A 43 8.66 -1.15 1.75
CA GLU A 43 7.89 -1.79 2.81
C GLU A 43 6.68 -0.93 3.20
N TYR A 44 6.89 0.36 3.41
CA TYR A 44 5.81 1.29 3.74
C TYR A 44 4.89 1.55 2.55
N VAL A 45 5.44 1.64 1.34
CA VAL A 45 4.66 1.92 0.12
C VAL A 45 3.76 0.73 -0.25
N TYR A 46 4.28 -0.50 -0.24
CA TYR A 46 3.58 -1.63 -0.87
C TYR A 46 3.70 -2.98 -0.15
N PHE A 47 4.90 -3.41 0.22
CA PHE A 47 5.14 -4.80 0.61
C PHE A 47 4.56 -5.16 1.98
N ALA A 48 4.75 -4.28 2.97
CA ALA A 48 4.30 -4.58 4.31
C ALA A 48 2.78 -4.60 4.37
N ARG A 49 2.25 -5.47 5.23
CA ARG A 49 0.82 -5.45 5.53
C ARG A 49 0.44 -4.13 6.21
N PRO A 50 -0.76 -3.59 5.97
CA PRO A 50 -1.16 -2.30 6.52
C PRO A 50 -1.22 -2.28 8.06
N ASP A 51 -1.50 -3.42 8.68
CA ASP A 51 -1.52 -3.58 10.14
C ASP A 51 -0.13 -3.70 10.79
N ALA A 52 0.92 -3.86 9.99
CA ALA A 52 2.27 -3.94 10.50
C ALA A 52 2.76 -2.58 11.05
N THR A 53 3.56 -2.65 12.11
CA THR A 53 4.37 -1.53 12.60
C THR A 53 5.82 -1.92 12.39
N LEU A 54 6.53 -1.13 11.58
CA LEU A 54 7.94 -1.34 11.27
C LEU A 54 8.73 -0.18 11.86
N ASN A 55 9.72 -0.47 12.70
CA ASN A 55 10.57 0.57 13.28
C ASN A 55 9.77 1.72 13.91
N ASP A 56 8.76 1.34 14.71
CA ASP A 56 7.83 2.25 15.40
C ASP A 56 6.94 3.12 14.49
N VAL A 57 6.94 2.83 13.19
CA VAL A 57 6.07 3.48 12.20
C VAL A 57 4.98 2.51 11.76
N SER A 58 3.73 2.88 12.03
CA SER A 58 2.56 2.17 11.50
C SER A 58 2.49 2.33 9.97
N VAL A 59 2.46 1.21 9.26
CA VAL A 59 2.39 1.19 7.78
C VAL A 59 1.09 1.84 7.30
N TYR A 60 -0.04 1.56 7.94
CA TYR A 60 -1.32 2.20 7.63
C TYR A 60 -1.25 3.73 7.75
N ARG A 61 -0.71 4.25 8.87
CA ARG A 61 -0.56 5.71 9.07
C ARG A 61 0.40 6.33 8.06
N ALA A 62 1.48 5.64 7.72
CA ALA A 62 2.41 6.11 6.68
C ALA A 62 1.69 6.25 5.32
N ARG A 63 0.87 5.28 4.92
CA ARG A 63 0.09 5.33 3.67
C ARG A 63 -0.97 6.43 3.68
N LEU A 64 -1.62 6.69 4.81
CA LEU A 64 -2.54 7.83 4.95
C LEU A 64 -1.80 9.16 4.72
N ARG A 65 -0.63 9.34 5.33
CA ARG A 65 0.21 10.54 5.14
C ARG A 65 0.68 10.70 3.70
N MET A 66 1.04 9.60 3.03
CA MET A 66 1.37 9.65 1.60
C MET A 66 0.22 10.22 0.76
N GLY A 67 -1.03 9.84 1.07
CA GLY A 67 -2.21 10.40 0.40
C GLY A 67 -2.43 11.89 0.67
N GLN A 68 -2.19 12.35 1.90
CA GLN A 68 -2.26 13.77 2.26
C GLN A 68 -1.21 14.59 1.52
N ASN A 69 0.04 14.12 1.52
CA ASN A 69 1.14 14.77 0.81
C ASN A 69 0.90 14.79 -0.71
N LEU A 70 0.25 13.75 -1.25
CA LEU A 70 -0.12 13.70 -2.66
C LEU A 70 -1.23 14.71 -2.99
N ALA A 71 -2.21 14.90 -2.09
CA ALA A 71 -3.22 15.95 -2.24
C ALA A 71 -2.61 17.35 -2.22
N GLU A 72 -1.66 17.60 -1.31
CA GLU A 72 -0.93 18.86 -1.26
C GLU A 72 -0.10 19.08 -2.53
N GLY A 73 0.65 18.07 -2.97
CA GLY A 73 1.40 18.11 -4.23
C GLY A 73 0.50 18.35 -5.45
N TRP A 74 -0.72 17.81 -5.45
CA TRP A 74 -1.72 18.09 -6.48
C TRP A 74 -2.15 19.55 -6.48
N LYS A 75 -2.54 20.09 -5.31
CA LYS A 75 -2.95 21.50 -5.16
C LYS A 75 -1.86 22.46 -5.63
N ASN A 76 -0.60 22.18 -5.28
CA ASN A 76 0.53 22.99 -5.69
C ASN A 76 0.79 22.95 -7.20
N LYS A 77 0.63 21.78 -7.82
CA LYS A 77 0.88 21.60 -9.26
C LYS A 77 -0.29 22.05 -10.14
N TYR A 78 -1.51 21.97 -9.63
CA TYR A 78 -2.75 22.26 -10.36
C TYR A 78 -3.74 23.08 -9.51
N PRO A 79 -3.42 24.35 -9.20
CA PRO A 79 -4.19 25.15 -8.24
C PRO A 79 -5.67 25.35 -8.64
N GLU A 80 -5.96 25.40 -9.94
CA GLU A 80 -7.31 25.61 -10.46
C GLU A 80 -8.04 24.33 -10.88
N LYS A 81 -7.42 23.15 -10.70
CA LYS A 81 -8.03 21.87 -11.13
C LYS A 81 -8.38 21.00 -9.94
N ILE A 82 -9.68 20.83 -9.73
CA ILE A 82 -10.24 19.89 -8.77
C ILE A 82 -10.67 18.62 -9.52
N PRO A 83 -10.13 17.44 -9.20
CA PRO A 83 -10.59 16.18 -9.78
C PRO A 83 -12.06 15.92 -9.41
N ASP A 84 -12.87 15.44 -10.37
CA ASP A 84 -14.24 15.01 -10.07
C ASP A 84 -14.29 13.80 -9.12
N ILE A 85 -13.33 12.90 -9.27
CA ILE A 85 -13.31 11.62 -8.57
C ILE A 85 -11.88 11.10 -8.42
N ILE A 86 -11.61 10.42 -7.32
CA ILE A 86 -10.38 9.68 -7.08
C ILE A 86 -10.70 8.19 -7.11
N ILE A 87 -9.98 7.45 -7.95
CA ILE A 87 -10.12 6.01 -8.12
C ILE A 87 -8.77 5.35 -7.81
N PRO A 88 -8.69 4.47 -6.79
CA PRO A 88 -7.45 3.76 -6.50
C PRO A 88 -7.17 2.65 -7.51
N ALA A 89 -5.89 2.33 -7.68
CA ALA A 89 -5.48 1.03 -8.18
C ALA A 89 -5.53 0.01 -7.02
N PRO A 90 -6.44 -0.99 -7.06
CA PRO A 90 -6.59 -1.93 -5.96
C PRO A 90 -5.37 -2.84 -5.79
N SER A 91 -5.00 -3.25 -4.57
CA SER A 91 -5.69 -2.99 -3.29
C SER A 91 -4.88 -2.05 -2.39
N THR A 92 -3.56 -1.97 -2.57
CA THR A 92 -2.65 -1.25 -1.66
C THR A 92 -2.84 0.27 -1.70
N ALA A 93 -3.20 0.83 -2.87
CA ALA A 93 -3.37 2.27 -3.01
C ALA A 93 -4.67 2.80 -2.37
N ASN A 94 -5.62 1.92 -2.00
CA ASN A 94 -6.93 2.33 -1.47
C ASN A 94 -6.81 3.29 -0.28
N THR A 95 -5.90 3.00 0.66
CA THR A 95 -5.68 3.86 1.84
C THR A 95 -5.16 5.25 1.47
N ALA A 96 -4.17 5.33 0.58
CA ALA A 96 -3.60 6.60 0.15
C ALA A 96 -4.59 7.40 -0.71
N ALA A 97 -5.32 6.74 -1.61
CA ALA A 97 -6.34 7.36 -2.45
C ALA A 97 -7.53 7.88 -1.65
N LEU A 98 -8.00 7.13 -0.64
CA LEU A 98 -9.04 7.59 0.28
C LEU A 98 -8.58 8.85 1.01
N SER A 99 -7.39 8.81 1.59
CA SER A 99 -6.80 9.96 2.30
C SER A 99 -6.63 11.19 1.40
N MET A 100 -6.17 11.00 0.16
CA MET A 100 -6.06 12.06 -0.84
C MET A 100 -7.42 12.65 -1.20
N ALA A 101 -8.43 11.81 -1.43
CA ALA A 101 -9.79 12.25 -1.74
C ALA A 101 -10.38 13.09 -0.60
N THR A 102 -10.22 12.63 0.64
CA THR A 102 -10.61 13.39 1.83
C THR A 102 -9.89 14.73 1.93
N ALA A 103 -8.57 14.76 1.71
CA ALA A 103 -7.78 16.00 1.80
C ALA A 103 -8.07 17.01 0.66
N LEU A 104 -8.54 16.53 -0.50
CA LEU A 104 -9.01 17.36 -1.61
C LEU A 104 -10.50 17.72 -1.50
N GLY A 105 -11.27 17.08 -0.63
CA GLY A 105 -12.71 17.28 -0.53
C GLY A 105 -13.48 16.72 -1.73
N VAL A 106 -12.95 15.68 -2.38
CA VAL A 106 -13.51 15.09 -3.62
C VAL A 106 -14.02 13.67 -3.38
N ARG A 107 -14.86 13.18 -4.30
CA ARG A 107 -15.45 11.84 -4.18
C ARG A 107 -14.39 10.75 -4.36
N TYR A 108 -14.36 9.79 -3.43
CA TYR A 108 -13.65 8.52 -3.60
C TYR A 108 -14.59 7.47 -4.22
N SER A 109 -14.08 6.65 -5.15
CA SER A 109 -14.85 5.54 -5.71
C SER A 109 -13.97 4.39 -6.15
N GLU A 110 -14.46 3.17 -5.94
CA GLU A 110 -13.80 1.94 -6.41
C GLU A 110 -14.20 1.66 -7.86
N GLY A 111 -13.62 2.41 -8.79
CA GLY A 111 -13.84 2.22 -10.23
C GLY A 111 -13.09 1.03 -10.84
N LEU A 112 -12.09 0.51 -10.12
CA LEU A 112 -11.29 -0.64 -10.50
C LEU A 112 -11.49 -1.76 -9.48
N TYR A 113 -11.79 -2.95 -9.97
CA TYR A 113 -11.87 -4.18 -9.18
C TYR A 113 -10.76 -5.13 -9.59
N LYS A 114 -9.99 -5.60 -8.61
CA LYS A 114 -9.01 -6.67 -8.80
C LYS A 114 -9.69 -8.00 -8.51
N ASN A 115 -9.59 -8.95 -9.44
CA ASN A 115 -10.14 -10.28 -9.26
C ASN A 115 -9.24 -11.12 -8.34
N PRO A 116 -9.65 -11.47 -7.10
CA PRO A 116 -8.80 -12.24 -6.19
C PRO A 116 -8.64 -13.70 -6.62
N PHE A 117 -9.46 -14.17 -7.57
CA PHE A 117 -9.46 -15.56 -8.05
C PHE A 117 -8.56 -15.79 -9.26
N ILE A 118 -7.79 -14.79 -9.69
CA ILE A 118 -6.93 -14.98 -10.85
C ILE A 118 -5.66 -15.75 -10.47
N GLY A 119 -5.50 -16.93 -11.07
CA GLY A 119 -4.29 -17.74 -10.98
C GLY A 119 -3.20 -17.26 -11.94
N ARG A 120 -2.05 -17.93 -11.90
CA ARG A 120 -0.96 -17.70 -12.86
C ARG A 120 -1.46 -17.89 -14.30
N THR A 121 -1.20 -16.91 -15.16
CA THR A 121 -1.45 -17.03 -16.60
C THR A 121 -0.19 -17.47 -17.32
N PHE A 122 -0.28 -18.45 -18.22
CA PHE A 122 0.84 -18.82 -19.09
C PHE A 122 1.08 -17.73 -20.15
N ILE A 123 2.33 -17.62 -20.62
CA ILE A 123 2.68 -16.68 -21.70
C ILE A 123 1.93 -17.12 -22.97
N MET A 124 0.82 -16.46 -23.26
CA MET A 124 0.03 -16.76 -24.44
C MET A 124 0.62 -16.04 -25.67
N PRO A 125 0.84 -16.74 -26.80
CA PRO A 125 1.21 -16.09 -28.05
C PRO A 125 0.03 -15.28 -28.59
N GLY A 126 0.29 -14.03 -28.96
CA GLY A 126 -0.69 -13.14 -29.62
C GLY A 126 -1.32 -12.06 -28.72
N GLN A 127 -1.45 -10.85 -29.29
CA GLN A 127 -1.95 -9.65 -28.61
C GLN A 127 -3.43 -9.75 -28.17
N LYS A 128 -4.27 -10.47 -28.93
CA LYS A 128 -5.69 -10.66 -28.58
C LYS A 128 -5.87 -11.45 -27.28
N ALA A 129 -5.06 -12.50 -27.08
CA ALA A 129 -5.08 -13.31 -25.87
C ALA A 129 -4.58 -12.52 -24.64
N ARG A 130 -3.54 -11.68 -24.80
CA ARG A 130 -3.02 -10.80 -23.74
C ARG A 130 -4.00 -9.72 -23.31
N LYS A 131 -4.76 -9.12 -24.24
CA LYS A 131 -5.82 -8.16 -23.88
C LYS A 131 -6.92 -8.83 -23.05
N LYS A 132 -7.29 -10.07 -23.39
CA LYS A 132 -8.30 -10.83 -22.63
C LYS A 132 -7.82 -11.19 -21.21
N SER A 133 -6.53 -11.50 -21.04
CA SER A 133 -5.98 -11.80 -19.71
C SER A 133 -5.98 -10.58 -18.78
N PHE A 134 -5.65 -9.38 -19.30
CA PHE A 134 -5.68 -8.14 -18.51
C PHE A 134 -7.09 -7.80 -17.98
N ILE A 135 -8.12 -8.00 -18.81
CA ILE A 135 -9.52 -7.76 -18.42
C ILE A 135 -9.97 -8.73 -17.31
N ASN A 136 -9.47 -9.97 -17.33
CA ASN A 136 -9.79 -10.95 -16.30
C ASN A 136 -9.15 -10.59 -14.94
N ASP A 137 -7.97 -9.96 -14.95
CA ASP A 137 -7.22 -9.56 -13.74
C ASP A 137 -7.80 -8.31 -13.11
N SER A 138 -8.11 -7.32 -13.95
CA SER A 138 -8.67 -6.04 -13.52
C SER A 138 -9.90 -5.67 -14.34
N SER A 139 -11.01 -5.47 -13.65
CA SER A 139 -12.28 -5.04 -14.25
C SER A 139 -12.55 -3.58 -13.92
N VAL A 140 -12.94 -2.81 -14.94
CA VAL A 140 -13.35 -1.40 -14.80
C VAL A 140 -14.87 -1.37 -14.65
N TYR A 141 -15.39 -0.82 -13.56
CA TYR A 141 -16.82 -0.55 -13.42
C TYR A 141 -17.20 0.64 -14.33
N ARG A 142 -18.00 0.36 -15.37
CA ARG A 142 -18.44 1.38 -16.34
C ARG A 142 -19.49 2.36 -15.81
N ASN A 143 -20.00 2.14 -14.59
CA ASN A 143 -21.10 2.92 -14.01
C ASN A 143 -20.69 4.25 -13.37
N LEU A 144 -19.48 4.76 -13.66
CA LEU A 144 -19.00 6.03 -13.11
C LEU A 144 -19.31 7.27 -13.99
N ARG A 145 -20.08 7.14 -15.07
CA ARG A 145 -20.66 8.30 -15.77
C ARG A 145 -21.70 8.97 -14.86
N LYS A 146 -21.54 10.26 -14.57
CA LYS A 146 -22.52 11.07 -13.82
C LYS A 146 -23.92 10.88 -14.41
N LYS A 147 -24.94 10.75 -13.55
CA LYS A 147 -26.23 11.41 -13.79
C LYS A 147 -25.95 12.91 -13.73
N SER A 148 -25.68 13.52 -14.89
CA SER A 148 -25.80 14.96 -15.07
C SER A 148 -27.21 15.23 -15.58
N ASN A 149 -28.18 15.37 -14.68
CA ASN A 149 -29.50 15.94 -15.01
C ASN A 149 -29.83 16.98 -13.93
N ASP A 150 -30.07 18.21 -14.40
CA ASP A 150 -30.99 19.23 -13.88
C ASP A 150 -30.92 19.59 -12.39
N CYS A 151 -30.20 20.68 -12.09
CA CYS A 151 -30.71 21.92 -11.49
C CYS A 151 -29.71 23.06 -11.77
#